data_AF-A0AAU4V5X1-F1
#
_entry.id   AF-A0AAU4V5X1-F1
#
_cell.length_a   1.000
_cell.length_b   1.000
_cell.length_c   1.000
_cell.angle_alpha   90.00
_cell.angle_beta   90.00
_cell.angle_gamma   90.00
#
_symmetry.space_group_name_H-M   'P 1'
#
loop_
_entity.id
_entity.type
_entity.pdbx_description
1 polymer ?
#
loop_
_entity_poly.entity_id
_entity_poly.type
_entity_poly.pdbx_seq_one_letter_code
_entity_poly.pdbx_strand_id
1 'polypeptide(L)'
;MKFSRIAAAVTTAALAPAVLIASPAFAAGTDAPAVGNQPAPTTPDQAVPDQAVPDRTVPNQAVPNQAEEDRKTILAIIAHPMASEFMKEAGRKAIADGPKAMRKFIEVDQHDIRMDDYRIAILRLLPDAGPGLKAGINKVLSSGDDIEKLRHFYDVTQHELRGDDNNKVEISRLIDTGGTAVKEAGNKALQGTPADRAEFLKTGRHLAQAQDDLVELARIDEGWDGPVLSEAITKLMNGSPTPAELRHFLEVTQHELRDQDNRVAIARTIDGGGPELIKAGRAALAGTPADRTQFLKTGQHEARAKDQAAKDQAAKDKDKPATGKDGDGKVNDDKGNGTGTGTGGTTTSSGNTTVTAQGHTSAPLATTGAGDHTTLIAGGAGTALVAGAGLLLAARMRRAGAEG
;
A
#
# COMPACT_ATOMS: atom_id res chain seq x y z
N MET A 1 -38.25 28.41 -1.61
CA MET A 1 -38.73 28.04 -2.98
C MET A 1 -38.54 26.54 -3.16
N LYS A 2 -39.36 25.86 -3.99
CA LYS A 2 -39.19 24.42 -4.32
C LYS A 2 -38.38 24.29 -5.61
N PHE A 3 -37.48 23.31 -5.70
CA PHE A 3 -37.06 22.49 -6.86
C PHE A 3 -35.86 21.64 -6.42
N SER A 4 -35.62 20.40 -6.88
CA SER A 4 -36.56 19.35 -7.29
C SER A 4 -35.85 18.00 -7.11
N ARG A 5 -36.55 16.95 -6.65
CA ARG A 5 -35.98 15.59 -6.65
C ARG A 5 -36.13 14.99 -8.05
N ILE A 6 -35.06 14.37 -8.57
CA ILE A 6 -35.13 13.43 -9.69
C ILE A 6 -34.50 12.13 -9.22
N ALA A 7 -35.26 11.05 -9.31
CA ALA A 7 -34.73 9.69 -9.18
C ALA A 7 -34.39 9.16 -10.58
N ALA A 8 -33.31 8.39 -10.69
CA ALA A 8 -33.00 7.57 -11.85
C ALA A 8 -33.00 6.11 -11.39
N ALA A 9 -33.70 5.25 -12.13
CA ALA A 9 -33.96 3.86 -11.74
C ALA A 9 -32.90 2.89 -12.28
N VAL A 10 -32.90 1.67 -11.72
CA VAL A 10 -32.13 0.53 -12.22
C VAL A 10 -32.58 0.14 -13.62
N THR A 11 -31.64 -0.06 -14.53
CA THR A 11 -31.83 -0.83 -15.77
C THR A 11 -30.67 -1.80 -15.97
N THR A 12 -30.93 -3.08 -15.73
CA THR A 12 -30.02 -4.17 -16.10
C THR A 12 -30.08 -4.41 -17.60
N ALA A 13 -28.95 -4.29 -18.30
CA ALA A 13 -28.82 -4.65 -19.71
C ALA A 13 -27.55 -5.49 -19.92
N ALA A 14 -27.71 -6.80 -20.10
CA ALA A 14 -26.64 -7.66 -20.57
C ALA A 14 -26.55 -7.55 -22.10
N LEU A 15 -25.41 -7.10 -22.62
CA LEU A 15 -25.18 -6.92 -24.06
C LEU A 15 -23.73 -7.28 -24.38
N ALA A 16 -23.53 -8.40 -25.07
CA ALA A 16 -22.20 -8.90 -25.43
C ALA A 16 -21.68 -8.22 -26.72
N PRO A 17 -20.42 -7.74 -26.76
CA PRO A 17 -19.81 -7.24 -27.99
C PRO A 17 -19.37 -8.41 -28.88
N ALA A 18 -20.21 -8.77 -29.85
CA ALA A 18 -19.82 -9.69 -30.91
C ALA A 18 -18.87 -8.99 -31.90
N VAL A 19 -17.59 -9.36 -31.90
CA VAL A 19 -16.59 -8.79 -32.83
C VAL A 19 -16.65 -9.52 -34.17
N LEU A 20 -17.13 -8.81 -35.20
CA LEU A 20 -17.08 -9.28 -36.59
C LEU A 20 -15.65 -9.23 -37.13
N ILE A 21 -15.02 -10.40 -37.30
CA ILE A 21 -13.75 -10.54 -38.02
C ILE A 21 -14.07 -10.80 -39.50
N ALA A 22 -13.72 -9.85 -40.36
CA ALA A 22 -13.82 -10.02 -41.81
C ALA A 22 -12.57 -10.73 -42.35
N SER A 23 -12.76 -11.94 -42.90
CA SER A 23 -11.69 -12.74 -43.52
C SER A 23 -11.80 -12.69 -45.05
N PRO A 24 -10.72 -12.38 -45.80
CA PRO A 24 -10.73 -12.49 -47.26
C PRO A 24 -10.63 -13.97 -47.67
N ALA A 25 -11.67 -14.50 -48.30
CA ALA A 25 -11.67 -15.86 -48.85
C ALA A 25 -11.05 -15.87 -50.26
N PHE A 26 -9.92 -16.58 -50.42
CA PHE A 26 -9.35 -16.87 -51.74
C PHE A 26 -10.06 -18.10 -52.32
N ALA A 27 -10.79 -17.92 -53.43
CA ALA A 27 -11.43 -19.01 -54.15
C ALA A 27 -10.62 -19.39 -55.39
N ALA A 28 -9.91 -20.52 -55.34
CA ALA A 28 -9.33 -21.13 -56.54
C ALA A 28 -10.42 -21.90 -57.29
N GLY A 29 -10.50 -21.72 -58.60
CA GLY A 29 -11.40 -22.46 -59.49
C GLY A 29 -10.62 -23.10 -60.62
N THR A 30 -10.67 -24.43 -60.71
CA THR A 30 -10.06 -25.21 -61.79
C THR A 30 -11.09 -26.18 -62.37
N ASP A 31 -11.56 -25.90 -63.57
CA ASP A 31 -12.16 -26.88 -64.47
C ASP A 31 -12.05 -26.37 -65.92
N ALA A 32 -12.15 -27.29 -66.89
CA ALA A 32 -11.92 -27.07 -68.33
C ALA A 32 -12.95 -27.91 -69.15
N PRO A 33 -12.89 -28.09 -70.50
CA PRO A 33 -11.96 -27.52 -71.50
C PRO A 33 -12.61 -27.11 -72.87
N ALA A 34 -11.74 -26.72 -73.82
CA ALA A 34 -11.77 -27.03 -75.27
C ALA A 34 -12.54 -26.16 -76.30
N VAL A 35 -11.95 -26.14 -77.52
CA VAL A 35 -12.44 -25.68 -78.86
C VAL A 35 -12.69 -24.16 -79.03
N GLY A 36 -12.24 -23.47 -80.09
CA GLY A 36 -11.36 -23.87 -81.21
C GLY A 36 -11.28 -22.81 -82.35
N ASN A 37 -10.56 -23.16 -83.43
CA ASN A 37 -10.38 -22.46 -84.72
C ASN A 37 -9.40 -21.26 -84.83
N GLN A 38 -8.68 -21.27 -85.97
CA GLN A 38 -7.74 -20.27 -86.53
C GLN A 38 -8.37 -19.69 -87.85
N PRO A 39 -7.66 -19.13 -88.88
CA PRO A 39 -6.27 -18.65 -89.01
C PRO A 39 -6.08 -17.27 -89.72
N ALA A 40 -4.78 -16.96 -89.95
CA ALA A 40 -4.09 -15.86 -90.66
C ALA A 40 -4.67 -15.30 -92.00
N PRO A 41 -4.05 -14.22 -92.57
CA PRO A 41 -3.01 -14.45 -93.60
C PRO A 41 -1.78 -13.50 -93.67
N THR A 42 -0.63 -14.10 -94.01
CA THR A 42 0.56 -13.66 -94.82
C THR A 42 1.11 -12.21 -94.93
N THR A 43 2.45 -12.16 -94.83
CA THR A 43 3.51 -11.21 -95.33
C THR A 43 3.40 -10.73 -96.80
N PRO A 44 4.23 -9.78 -97.34
CA PRO A 44 5.60 -9.34 -96.95
C PRO A 44 5.75 -7.77 -96.82
N ASP A 45 6.88 -7.03 -96.96
CA ASP A 45 8.26 -7.30 -97.44
C ASP A 45 9.35 -6.25 -97.02
N GLN A 46 10.61 -6.59 -97.32
CA GLN A 46 11.74 -5.76 -97.84
C GLN A 46 12.79 -5.01 -96.96
N ALA A 47 14.06 -5.39 -97.25
CA ALA A 47 15.31 -4.61 -97.30
C ALA A 47 16.28 -4.54 -96.09
N VAL A 48 17.51 -5.05 -96.31
CA VAL A 48 18.75 -4.95 -95.51
C VAL A 48 19.92 -4.88 -96.51
N PRO A 49 20.91 -3.96 -96.37
CA PRO A 49 22.28 -4.43 -96.13
C PRO A 49 23.22 -3.51 -95.31
N ASP A 50 23.76 -4.11 -94.23
CA ASP A 50 25.20 -4.21 -93.91
C ASP A 50 26.01 -3.06 -93.20
N GLN A 51 27.03 -3.51 -92.44
CA GLN A 51 28.19 -2.84 -91.79
C GLN A 51 27.89 -1.77 -90.70
N ALA A 52 28.39 -1.84 -89.46
CA ALA A 52 29.65 -2.39 -88.97
C ALA A 52 29.63 -2.66 -87.45
N VAL A 53 30.48 -3.57 -86.96
CA VAL A 53 30.70 -3.81 -85.51
C VAL A 53 31.89 -2.99 -85.03
N PRO A 54 31.77 -2.31 -83.88
CA PRO A 54 32.84 -2.34 -82.90
C PRO A 54 32.37 -2.94 -81.57
N ASP A 55 33.19 -3.89 -81.10
CA ASP A 55 33.26 -4.35 -79.73
C ASP A 55 33.02 -3.22 -78.71
N ARG A 56 31.98 -3.38 -77.88
CA ARG A 56 31.82 -2.61 -76.65
C ARG A 56 31.81 -3.54 -75.45
N THR A 57 32.97 -4.15 -75.21
CA THR A 57 33.50 -4.51 -73.90
C THR A 57 33.05 -3.49 -72.86
N VAL A 58 31.96 -3.80 -72.16
CA VAL A 58 31.50 -3.04 -71.00
C VAL A 58 32.57 -3.17 -69.92
N PRO A 59 33.26 -2.08 -69.52
CA PRO A 59 34.21 -2.15 -68.43
C PRO A 59 33.45 -2.56 -67.18
N ASN A 60 33.98 -3.54 -66.45
CA ASN A 60 33.35 -4.10 -65.26
C ASN A 60 33.39 -3.07 -64.10
N GLN A 61 32.50 -2.07 -64.17
CA GLN A 61 32.29 -1.09 -63.12
C GLN A 61 31.56 -1.76 -61.95
N ALA A 62 32.35 -2.38 -61.06
CA ALA A 62 31.92 -2.59 -59.68
C ALA A 62 31.53 -1.21 -59.11
N VAL A 63 30.23 -0.99 -58.93
CA VAL A 63 29.65 0.34 -58.63
C VAL A 63 30.27 0.89 -57.34
N PRO A 64 31.04 2.00 -57.38
CA PRO A 64 31.78 2.48 -56.21
C PRO A 64 30.86 2.75 -55.00
N ASN A 65 29.69 3.32 -55.28
CA ASN A 65 28.62 3.58 -54.31
C ASN A 65 28.28 2.34 -53.46
N GLN A 66 28.18 1.15 -54.07
CA GLN A 66 27.78 -0.06 -53.36
C GLN A 66 28.82 -0.51 -52.35
N ALA A 67 30.12 -0.37 -52.65
CA ALA A 67 31.17 -0.71 -51.70
C ALA A 67 31.20 0.26 -50.49
N GLU A 68 30.85 1.53 -50.72
CA GLU A 68 30.72 2.53 -49.64
C GLU A 68 29.45 2.31 -48.79
N GLU A 69 28.33 1.95 -49.42
CA GLU A 69 27.07 1.56 -48.76
C GLU A 69 27.24 0.29 -47.92
N ASP A 70 27.86 -0.75 -48.47
CA ASP A 70 28.15 -2.01 -47.76
C ASP A 70 29.07 -1.71 -46.55
N ARG A 71 30.14 -0.93 -46.75
CA ARG A 71 31.04 -0.50 -45.66
C ARG A 71 30.31 0.31 -44.58
N LYS A 72 29.43 1.24 -44.97
CA LYS A 72 28.61 2.03 -44.04
C LYS A 72 27.64 1.15 -43.25
N THR A 73 27.05 0.15 -43.90
CA THR A 73 26.15 -0.83 -43.30
C THR A 73 26.88 -1.67 -42.25
N ILE A 74 28.07 -2.17 -42.56
CA ILE A 74 28.91 -2.91 -41.60
C ILE A 74 29.31 -2.04 -40.41
N LEU A 75 29.72 -0.79 -40.66
CA LEU A 75 30.04 0.16 -39.57
C LEU A 75 28.85 0.41 -38.64
N ALA A 76 27.61 0.41 -39.16
CA ALA A 76 26.40 0.51 -38.34
C ALA A 76 26.12 -0.79 -37.55
N ILE A 77 26.29 -1.96 -38.18
CA ILE A 77 26.13 -3.27 -37.52
C ILE A 77 27.09 -3.41 -36.33
N ILE A 78 28.38 -3.14 -36.52
CA ILE A 78 29.40 -3.31 -35.47
C ILE A 78 29.37 -2.21 -34.39
N ALA A 79 28.70 -1.09 -34.65
CA ALA A 79 28.48 -0.03 -33.67
C ALA A 79 27.21 -0.25 -32.81
N HIS A 80 26.40 -1.27 -33.11
CA HIS A 80 25.19 -1.58 -32.35
C HIS A 80 25.53 -2.01 -30.90
N PRO A 81 24.80 -1.57 -29.86
CA PRO A 81 25.16 -1.86 -28.46
C PRO A 81 25.27 -3.35 -28.10
N MET A 82 24.53 -4.22 -28.79
CA MET A 82 24.59 -5.68 -28.61
C MET A 82 25.72 -6.37 -29.39
N ALA A 83 26.40 -5.68 -30.31
CA ALA A 83 27.47 -6.27 -31.11
C ALA A 83 28.67 -6.65 -30.22
N SER A 84 29.00 -7.93 -30.19
CA SER A 84 30.20 -8.41 -29.48
C SER A 84 31.50 -7.96 -30.15
N GLU A 85 32.62 -8.18 -29.46
CA GLU A 85 33.95 -8.02 -30.09
C GLU A 85 34.16 -9.00 -31.26
N PHE A 86 33.47 -10.15 -31.28
CA PHE A 86 33.50 -11.07 -32.42
C PHE A 86 32.75 -10.48 -33.63
N MET A 87 31.57 -9.89 -33.42
CA MET A 87 30.86 -9.11 -34.45
C MET A 87 31.72 -7.96 -34.99
N LYS A 88 32.37 -7.20 -34.10
CA LYS A 88 33.25 -6.08 -34.48
C LYS A 88 34.43 -6.53 -35.31
N GLU A 89 35.08 -7.61 -34.93
CA GLU A 89 36.26 -8.10 -35.65
C GLU A 89 35.89 -8.76 -36.98
N ALA A 90 34.79 -9.54 -37.03
CA ALA A 90 34.26 -10.08 -38.28
C ALA A 90 33.89 -8.97 -39.28
N GLY A 91 33.24 -7.89 -38.84
CA GLY A 91 32.90 -6.75 -39.69
C GLY A 91 34.14 -5.95 -40.15
N ARG A 92 35.12 -5.71 -39.27
CA ARG A 92 36.41 -5.10 -39.66
C ARG A 92 37.14 -5.93 -40.69
N LYS A 93 37.20 -7.26 -40.49
CA LYS A 93 37.81 -8.20 -41.43
C LYS A 93 37.07 -8.21 -42.77
N ALA A 94 35.75 -8.21 -42.78
CA ALA A 94 34.96 -8.15 -44.00
C ALA A 94 35.22 -6.86 -44.80
N ILE A 95 35.43 -5.72 -44.13
CA ILE A 95 35.85 -4.46 -44.77
C ILE A 95 37.28 -4.56 -45.34
N ALA A 96 38.21 -5.22 -44.65
CA ALA A 96 39.59 -5.39 -45.10
C ALA A 96 39.73 -6.39 -46.27
N ASP A 97 38.96 -7.48 -46.26
CA ASP A 97 38.93 -8.52 -47.30
C ASP A 97 38.18 -8.07 -48.58
N GLY A 98 37.52 -6.91 -48.56
CA GLY A 98 36.96 -6.23 -49.73
C GLY A 98 35.50 -6.56 -50.08
N PRO A 99 34.95 -6.03 -51.19
CA PRO A 99 33.50 -5.97 -51.44
C PRO A 99 32.75 -7.31 -51.39
N LYS A 100 33.35 -8.41 -51.84
CA LYS A 100 32.73 -9.75 -51.75
C LYS A 100 32.61 -10.24 -50.31
N ALA A 101 33.60 -9.94 -49.46
CA ALA A 101 33.56 -10.30 -48.05
C ALA A 101 32.59 -9.40 -47.28
N MET A 102 32.57 -8.09 -47.57
CA MET A 102 31.56 -7.18 -47.02
C MET A 102 30.14 -7.68 -47.29
N ARG A 103 29.85 -8.07 -48.54
CA ARG A 103 28.54 -8.61 -48.92
C ARG A 103 28.18 -9.91 -48.20
N LYS A 104 29.08 -10.90 -48.20
CA LYS A 104 28.89 -12.17 -47.47
C LYS A 104 28.62 -11.95 -45.98
N PHE A 105 29.30 -10.99 -45.36
CA PHE A 105 29.08 -10.66 -43.95
C PHE A 105 27.70 -10.04 -43.71
N ILE A 106 27.24 -9.12 -44.57
CA ILE A 106 25.90 -8.51 -44.46
C ILE A 106 24.79 -9.54 -44.71
N GLU A 107 24.94 -10.39 -45.72
CA GLU A 107 23.92 -11.34 -46.14
C GLU A 107 23.86 -12.59 -45.26
N VAL A 108 25.01 -13.11 -44.81
CA VAL A 108 25.11 -14.38 -44.06
C VAL A 108 25.74 -14.16 -42.68
N ASP A 109 27.04 -13.85 -42.61
CA ASP A 109 27.83 -14.11 -41.40
C ASP A 109 27.37 -13.30 -40.18
N GLN A 110 26.80 -12.11 -40.35
CA GLN A 110 26.25 -11.34 -39.24
C GLN A 110 25.07 -12.02 -38.54
N HIS A 111 24.32 -12.89 -39.23
CA HIS A 111 23.10 -13.50 -38.68
C HIS A 111 23.45 -14.56 -37.65
N ASP A 112 24.40 -15.43 -37.99
CA ASP A 112 24.95 -16.44 -37.08
C ASP A 112 25.59 -15.78 -35.84
N ILE A 113 26.38 -14.72 -36.05
CA ILE A 113 27.00 -13.97 -34.93
C ILE A 113 25.93 -13.32 -34.04
N ARG A 114 24.86 -12.74 -34.61
CA ARG A 114 23.77 -12.16 -33.80
C ARG A 114 23.02 -13.22 -33.00
N MET A 115 22.86 -14.45 -33.51
CA MET A 115 22.28 -15.56 -32.73
C MET A 115 23.10 -15.80 -31.46
N ASP A 116 24.42 -15.91 -31.59
CA ASP A 116 25.31 -16.16 -30.45
C ASP A 116 25.40 -14.95 -29.51
N ASP A 117 25.43 -13.72 -30.02
CA ASP A 117 25.36 -12.50 -29.20
C ASP A 117 24.08 -12.49 -28.33
N TYR A 118 22.92 -12.84 -28.90
CA TYR A 118 21.67 -12.98 -28.11
C TYR A 118 21.71 -14.17 -27.14
N ARG A 119 22.19 -15.36 -27.54
CA ARG A 119 22.32 -16.52 -26.64
C ARG A 119 23.17 -16.17 -25.42
N ILE A 120 24.32 -15.52 -25.64
CA ILE A 120 25.23 -15.07 -24.59
C ILE A 120 24.57 -13.99 -23.71
N ALA A 121 23.86 -13.02 -24.31
CA ALA A 121 23.14 -11.99 -23.55
C ALA A 121 22.01 -12.57 -22.67
N ILE A 122 21.29 -13.58 -23.17
CA ILE A 122 20.24 -14.31 -22.44
C ILE A 122 20.84 -15.16 -21.32
N LEU A 123 21.94 -15.88 -21.58
CA LEU A 123 22.67 -16.66 -20.56
C LEU A 123 23.21 -15.77 -19.43
N ARG A 124 23.65 -14.54 -19.74
CA ARG A 124 24.07 -13.54 -18.73
C ARG A 124 22.94 -13.10 -17.79
N LEU A 125 21.67 -13.36 -18.10
CA LEU A 125 20.55 -13.08 -17.19
C LEU A 125 20.40 -14.12 -16.06
N LEU A 126 20.99 -15.32 -16.21
CA LEU A 126 20.80 -16.47 -15.30
C LEU A 126 21.17 -16.24 -13.81
N PRO A 127 22.25 -15.50 -13.45
CA PRO A 127 22.61 -15.30 -12.05
C PRO A 127 21.46 -14.66 -11.27
N ASP A 128 20.99 -13.51 -11.75
CA ASP A 128 19.93 -12.69 -11.16
C ASP A 128 18.52 -13.06 -11.66
N ALA A 129 18.33 -14.28 -12.19
CA ALA A 129 17.04 -14.75 -12.67
C ALA A 129 16.21 -15.43 -11.57
N GLY A 130 14.95 -15.05 -11.44
CA GLY A 130 13.96 -15.79 -10.65
C GLY A 130 13.58 -17.14 -11.30
N PRO A 131 12.73 -17.96 -10.64
CA PRO A 131 12.38 -19.29 -11.14
C PRO A 131 11.66 -19.27 -12.50
N GLY A 132 10.74 -18.33 -12.72
CA GLY A 132 10.04 -18.13 -13.98
C GLY A 132 10.97 -17.65 -15.08
N LEU A 133 11.87 -16.69 -14.80
CA LEU A 133 12.87 -16.29 -15.77
C LEU A 133 13.85 -17.43 -16.12
N LYS A 134 14.31 -18.22 -15.15
CA LYS A 134 15.16 -19.40 -15.39
C LYS A 134 14.46 -20.44 -16.28
N ALA A 135 13.17 -20.71 -16.05
CA ALA A 135 12.38 -21.57 -16.91
C ALA A 135 12.22 -20.99 -18.34
N GLY A 136 12.00 -19.68 -18.47
CA GLY A 136 11.93 -18.98 -19.76
C GLY A 136 13.24 -19.04 -20.55
N ILE A 137 14.38 -18.79 -19.89
CA ILE A 137 15.72 -18.88 -20.50
C ILE A 137 15.96 -20.29 -21.04
N ASN A 138 15.71 -21.32 -20.23
CA ASN A 138 15.87 -22.71 -20.67
C ASN A 138 14.93 -23.02 -21.86
N LYS A 139 13.68 -22.53 -21.84
CA LYS A 139 12.71 -22.74 -22.91
C LYS A 139 13.14 -22.07 -24.22
N VAL A 140 13.56 -20.81 -24.21
CA VAL A 140 13.94 -20.12 -25.47
C VAL A 140 15.20 -20.73 -26.07
N LEU A 141 16.22 -21.00 -25.25
CA LEU A 141 17.48 -21.61 -25.70
C LEU A 141 17.30 -23.06 -26.20
N SER A 142 16.24 -23.76 -25.78
CA SER A 142 15.87 -25.09 -26.28
C SER A 142 14.93 -25.07 -27.49
N SER A 143 14.41 -23.91 -27.90
CA SER A 143 13.36 -23.79 -28.93
C SER A 143 13.87 -23.67 -30.37
N GLY A 144 15.18 -23.87 -30.57
CA GLY A 144 15.86 -23.83 -31.87
C GLY A 144 16.37 -22.45 -32.27
N ASP A 145 17.01 -22.41 -33.43
CA ASP A 145 17.85 -21.31 -33.89
C ASP A 145 17.01 -20.24 -34.60
N ASP A 146 16.38 -19.38 -33.80
CA ASP A 146 15.51 -18.30 -34.29
C ASP A 146 15.86 -16.95 -33.61
N ILE A 147 16.40 -16.04 -34.43
CA ILE A 147 16.84 -14.70 -34.01
C ILE A 147 15.68 -13.77 -33.61
N GLU A 148 14.47 -14.02 -34.12
CA GLU A 148 13.27 -13.27 -33.76
C GLU A 148 12.78 -13.72 -32.37
N LYS A 149 12.78 -15.03 -32.11
CA LYS A 149 12.47 -15.57 -30.76
C LYS A 149 13.49 -15.11 -29.72
N LEU A 150 14.79 -15.21 -30.02
CA LEU A 150 15.85 -14.79 -29.11
C LEU A 150 15.78 -13.28 -28.83
N ARG A 151 15.59 -12.45 -29.86
CA ARG A 151 15.41 -11.00 -29.68
C ARG A 151 14.17 -10.66 -28.87
N HIS A 152 13.00 -11.20 -29.24
CA HIS A 152 11.76 -10.94 -28.52
C HIS A 152 11.82 -11.38 -27.04
N PHE A 153 12.52 -12.49 -26.75
CA PHE A 153 12.75 -12.91 -25.38
C PHE A 153 13.61 -11.92 -24.60
N TYR A 154 14.67 -11.39 -25.20
CA TYR A 154 15.58 -10.43 -24.57
C TYR A 154 14.92 -9.04 -24.37
N ASP A 155 14.21 -8.55 -25.39
CA ASP A 155 13.60 -7.21 -25.41
C ASP A 155 12.27 -7.15 -24.65
N VAL A 156 11.52 -8.26 -24.56
CA VAL A 156 10.16 -8.30 -23.98
C VAL A 156 10.03 -9.37 -22.91
N THR A 157 10.11 -10.66 -23.27
CA THR A 157 9.64 -11.75 -22.40
C THR A 157 10.41 -11.85 -21.08
N GLN A 158 11.70 -11.53 -21.05
CA GLN A 158 12.48 -11.54 -19.80
C GLN A 158 12.05 -10.44 -18.81
N HIS A 159 11.54 -9.30 -19.30
CA HIS A 159 10.96 -8.26 -18.43
C HIS A 159 9.61 -8.71 -17.86
N GLU A 160 8.76 -9.36 -18.67
CA GLU A 160 7.49 -9.94 -18.21
C GLU A 160 7.71 -11.02 -17.14
N LEU A 161 8.67 -11.93 -17.36
CA LEU A 161 9.01 -13.00 -16.42
C LEU A 161 9.64 -12.47 -15.12
N ARG A 162 10.45 -11.40 -15.17
CA ARG A 162 10.94 -10.71 -13.96
C ARG A 162 9.80 -10.05 -13.18
N GLY A 163 8.86 -9.42 -13.88
CA GLY A 163 7.64 -8.88 -13.28
C GLY A 163 6.80 -9.96 -12.59
N ASP A 164 6.59 -11.09 -13.26
CA ASP A 164 5.83 -12.23 -12.73
C ASP A 164 6.50 -12.89 -11.51
N ASP A 165 7.82 -13.06 -11.52
CA ASP A 165 8.56 -13.59 -10.36
C ASP A 165 8.56 -12.60 -9.18
N ASN A 166 8.65 -11.29 -9.42
CA ASN A 166 8.47 -10.28 -8.38
C ASN A 166 7.05 -10.31 -7.80
N ASN A 167 6.02 -10.39 -8.67
CA ASN A 167 4.62 -10.48 -8.24
C ASN A 167 4.38 -11.69 -7.35
N LYS A 168 4.93 -12.87 -7.69
CA LYS A 168 4.85 -14.07 -6.82
C LYS A 168 5.43 -13.80 -5.43
N VAL A 169 6.62 -13.19 -5.35
CA VAL A 169 7.29 -12.88 -4.08
C VAL A 169 6.48 -11.87 -3.24
N GLU A 170 5.87 -10.86 -3.87
CA GLU A 170 5.00 -9.92 -3.16
C GLU A 170 3.73 -10.61 -2.62
N ILE A 171 3.10 -11.45 -3.43
CA ILE A 171 1.90 -12.20 -3.02
C ILE A 171 2.21 -13.18 -1.89
N SER A 172 3.35 -13.89 -1.93
CA SER A 172 3.77 -14.75 -0.82
C SER A 172 3.90 -13.97 0.49
N ARG A 173 4.51 -12.78 0.49
CA ARG A 173 4.60 -11.94 1.69
C ARG A 173 3.23 -11.49 2.21
N LEU A 174 2.31 -11.15 1.31
CA LEU A 174 0.92 -10.81 1.66
C LEU A 174 0.16 -12.01 2.24
N ILE A 175 0.42 -13.23 1.75
CA ILE A 175 -0.10 -14.48 2.33
C ILE A 175 0.50 -14.70 3.72
N ASP A 176 1.80 -14.47 3.94
CA ASP A 176 2.43 -14.67 5.25
C ASP A 176 1.80 -13.77 6.34
N THR A 177 1.63 -12.48 6.05
CA THR A 177 1.12 -11.48 7.01
C THR A 177 -0.41 -11.30 7.01
N GLY A 178 -1.12 -11.79 6.00
CA GLY A 178 -2.53 -11.48 5.77
C GLY A 178 -3.52 -12.18 6.71
N GLY A 179 -4.77 -11.73 6.67
CA GLY A 179 -5.90 -12.47 7.22
C GLY A 179 -6.29 -13.69 6.35
N THR A 180 -7.39 -14.35 6.69
CA THR A 180 -7.83 -15.58 6.00
C THR A 180 -8.22 -15.31 4.56
N ALA A 181 -9.00 -14.25 4.29
CA ALA A 181 -9.42 -13.90 2.94
C ALA A 181 -8.22 -13.47 2.07
N VAL A 182 -7.28 -12.68 2.63
CA VAL A 182 -6.03 -12.33 1.93
C VAL A 182 -5.19 -13.58 1.61
N LYS A 183 -5.11 -14.54 2.52
CA LYS A 183 -4.43 -15.84 2.31
C LYS A 183 -5.08 -16.65 1.21
N GLU A 184 -6.40 -16.80 1.20
CA GLU A 184 -7.13 -17.56 0.17
C GLU A 184 -7.02 -16.90 -1.21
N ALA A 185 -7.28 -15.59 -1.30
CA ALA A 185 -7.21 -14.85 -2.55
C ALA A 185 -5.78 -14.78 -3.11
N GLY A 186 -4.77 -14.63 -2.25
CA GLY A 186 -3.36 -14.67 -2.65
C GLY A 186 -2.95 -16.05 -3.18
N ASN A 187 -3.34 -17.14 -2.50
CA ASN A 187 -3.05 -18.50 -2.98
C ASN A 187 -3.73 -18.78 -4.34
N LYS A 188 -4.97 -18.32 -4.53
CA LYS A 188 -5.66 -18.39 -5.82
C LYS A 188 -4.90 -17.62 -6.92
N ALA A 189 -4.38 -16.43 -6.62
CA ALA A 189 -3.58 -15.66 -7.56
C ALA A 189 -2.24 -16.33 -7.91
N LEU A 190 -1.56 -16.94 -6.94
CA LEU A 190 -0.34 -17.72 -7.20
C LEU A 190 -0.57 -18.92 -8.13
N GLN A 191 -1.75 -19.56 -8.04
CA GLN A 191 -2.16 -20.67 -8.91
C GLN A 191 -2.61 -20.21 -10.32
N GLY A 192 -2.89 -18.92 -10.51
CA GLY A 192 -3.37 -18.34 -11.76
C GLY A 192 -2.28 -17.95 -12.77
N THR A 193 -2.66 -17.10 -13.71
CA THR A 193 -1.77 -16.48 -14.72
C THR A 193 -0.99 -15.28 -14.14
N PRO A 194 0.00 -14.73 -14.88
CA PRO A 194 0.63 -13.47 -14.51
C PRO A 194 -0.36 -12.29 -14.41
N ALA A 195 -1.45 -12.33 -15.20
CA ALA A 195 -2.51 -11.33 -15.14
C ALA A 195 -3.33 -11.43 -13.83
N ASP A 196 -3.68 -12.64 -13.40
CA ASP A 196 -4.39 -12.86 -12.11
C ASP A 196 -3.54 -12.36 -10.92
N ARG A 197 -2.21 -12.54 -10.98
CA ARG A 197 -1.29 -11.99 -9.97
C ARG A 197 -1.24 -10.48 -9.99
N ALA A 198 -1.15 -9.87 -11.16
CA ALA A 198 -1.17 -8.42 -11.30
C ALA A 198 -2.51 -7.80 -10.87
N GLU A 199 -3.64 -8.45 -11.17
CA GLU A 199 -4.97 -8.01 -10.73
C GLU A 199 -5.15 -8.17 -9.22
N PHE A 200 -4.73 -9.30 -8.62
CA PHE A 200 -4.74 -9.45 -7.18
C PHE A 200 -3.90 -8.36 -6.49
N LEU A 201 -2.68 -8.10 -6.96
CA LEU A 201 -1.84 -7.04 -6.40
C LEU A 201 -2.45 -5.65 -6.60
N LYS A 202 -3.14 -5.39 -7.72
CA LYS A 202 -3.77 -4.09 -8.00
C LYS A 202 -5.04 -3.83 -7.19
N THR A 203 -5.98 -4.77 -7.18
CA THR A 203 -7.34 -4.61 -6.61
C THR A 203 -7.72 -5.74 -5.66
N GLY A 204 -7.44 -7.01 -6.02
CA GLY A 204 -7.91 -8.17 -5.26
C GLY A 204 -7.47 -8.18 -3.80
N ARG A 205 -6.25 -7.73 -3.49
CA ARG A 205 -5.72 -7.65 -2.11
C ARG A 205 -6.54 -6.70 -1.23
N HIS A 206 -7.09 -5.62 -1.78
CA HIS A 206 -7.94 -4.69 -1.04
C HIS A 206 -9.35 -5.25 -0.79
N LEU A 207 -9.90 -6.01 -1.73
CA LEU A 207 -11.20 -6.67 -1.57
C LEU A 207 -11.11 -7.81 -0.54
N ALA A 208 -10.03 -8.59 -0.59
CA ALA A 208 -9.75 -9.63 0.39
C ALA A 208 -9.48 -9.04 1.78
N GLN A 209 -8.68 -7.97 1.89
CA GLN A 209 -8.47 -7.30 3.18
C GLN A 209 -9.78 -6.71 3.73
N ALA A 210 -10.69 -6.21 2.89
CA ALA A 210 -11.99 -5.74 3.35
C ALA A 210 -12.85 -6.88 3.94
N GLN A 211 -12.73 -8.12 3.43
CA GLN A 211 -13.42 -9.28 4.00
C GLN A 211 -12.84 -9.66 5.38
N ASP A 212 -11.52 -9.65 5.52
CA ASP A 212 -10.86 -9.84 6.83
C ASP A 212 -11.21 -8.70 7.81
N ASP A 213 -11.25 -7.45 7.35
CA ASP A 213 -11.60 -6.26 8.14
C ASP A 213 -13.07 -6.31 8.62
N LEU A 214 -13.99 -6.82 7.82
CA LEU A 214 -15.39 -7.07 8.22
C LEU A 214 -15.49 -8.14 9.33
N VAL A 215 -14.64 -9.17 9.31
CA VAL A 215 -14.59 -10.21 10.35
C VAL A 215 -14.00 -9.65 11.64
N GLU A 216 -12.94 -8.85 11.58
CA GLU A 216 -12.40 -8.16 12.76
C GLU A 216 -13.40 -7.16 13.34
N LEU A 217 -14.17 -6.44 12.51
CA LEU A 217 -15.22 -5.54 12.97
C LEU A 217 -16.32 -6.28 13.74
N ALA A 218 -16.76 -7.44 13.24
CA ALA A 218 -17.74 -8.29 13.93
C ALA A 218 -17.19 -8.85 15.26
N ARG A 219 -15.91 -9.27 15.30
CA ARG A 219 -15.23 -9.69 16.54
C ARG A 219 -15.10 -8.57 17.56
N ILE A 220 -14.91 -7.34 17.10
CA ILE A 220 -14.84 -6.15 17.94
C ILE A 220 -16.20 -5.85 18.56
N ASP A 221 -17.30 -6.01 17.81
CA ASP A 221 -18.67 -5.78 18.29
C ASP A 221 -19.13 -6.88 19.27
N GLU A 222 -18.92 -8.16 18.93
CA GLU A 222 -19.20 -9.30 19.83
C GLU A 222 -18.39 -9.22 21.14
N GLY A 223 -17.18 -8.65 21.08
CA GLY A 223 -16.27 -8.49 22.22
C GLY A 223 -16.38 -7.17 23.00
N TRP A 224 -17.37 -6.31 22.75
CA TRP A 224 -17.44 -4.97 23.34
C TRP A 224 -18.85 -4.57 23.82
N ASP A 225 -18.99 -4.29 25.12
CA ASP A 225 -20.25 -3.89 25.78
C ASP A 225 -20.46 -2.35 25.82
N GLY A 226 -19.87 -1.63 24.86
CA GLY A 226 -19.92 -0.16 24.79
C GLY A 226 -20.84 0.33 23.66
N PRO A 227 -21.94 1.03 23.97
CA PRO A 227 -22.97 1.35 22.98
C PRO A 227 -22.51 2.35 21.91
N VAL A 228 -21.53 3.23 22.19
CA VAL A 228 -21.08 4.24 21.23
C VAL A 228 -20.29 3.61 20.08
N LEU A 229 -19.46 2.61 20.38
CA LEU A 229 -18.79 1.84 19.34
C LEU A 229 -19.80 1.00 18.52
N SER A 230 -20.67 0.25 19.18
CA SER A 230 -21.60 -0.68 18.51
C SER A 230 -22.65 0.02 17.64
N GLU A 231 -23.15 1.19 18.04
CA GLU A 231 -24.02 2.01 17.17
C GLU A 231 -23.25 2.46 15.92
N ALA A 232 -21.98 2.87 16.06
CA ALA A 232 -21.16 3.30 14.94
C ALA A 232 -20.76 2.15 14.01
N ILE A 233 -20.47 0.95 14.54
CA ILE A 233 -20.27 -0.28 13.76
C ILE A 233 -21.54 -0.60 12.96
N THR A 234 -22.69 -0.67 13.64
CA THR A 234 -23.99 -0.91 13.01
C THR A 234 -24.27 0.10 11.89
N LYS A 235 -23.98 1.39 12.12
CA LYS A 235 -24.14 2.47 11.14
C LYS A 235 -23.18 2.34 9.96
N LEU A 236 -21.92 1.97 10.20
CA LEU A 236 -20.92 1.75 9.15
C LEU A 236 -21.34 0.58 8.25
N MET A 237 -21.72 -0.56 8.84
CA MET A 237 -22.14 -1.75 8.08
C MET A 237 -23.38 -1.49 7.23
N ASN A 238 -24.39 -0.79 7.77
CA ASN A 238 -25.56 -0.36 7.02
C ASN A 238 -25.24 0.63 5.88
N GLY A 239 -24.07 1.27 5.90
CA GLY A 239 -23.62 2.21 4.87
C GLY A 239 -23.03 1.58 3.60
N SER A 240 -22.79 0.25 3.58
CA SER A 240 -22.02 -0.44 2.52
C SER A 240 -20.61 0.15 2.33
N PRO A 241 -19.75 0.03 3.36
CA PRO A 241 -18.50 0.79 3.45
C PRO A 241 -17.46 0.29 2.45
N THR A 242 -16.64 1.22 1.94
CA THR A 242 -15.49 0.88 1.09
C THR A 242 -14.36 0.23 1.89
N PRO A 243 -13.42 -0.49 1.24
CA PRO A 243 -12.22 -1.01 1.91
C PRO A 243 -11.39 0.05 2.66
N ALA A 244 -11.41 1.31 2.20
CA ALA A 244 -10.70 2.40 2.85
C ALA A 244 -11.42 2.88 4.14
N GLU A 245 -12.76 2.90 4.14
CA GLU A 245 -13.55 3.27 5.32
C GLU A 245 -13.51 2.19 6.40
N LEU A 246 -13.57 0.91 6.02
CA LEU A 246 -13.34 -0.22 6.94
C LEU A 246 -11.97 -0.12 7.62
N ARG A 247 -10.92 0.07 6.82
CA ARG A 247 -9.54 0.24 7.30
C ARG A 247 -9.42 1.43 8.25
N HIS A 248 -9.94 2.60 7.86
CA HIS A 248 -9.90 3.81 8.69
C HIS A 248 -10.67 3.63 10.01
N PHE A 249 -11.80 2.93 9.99
CA PHE A 249 -12.55 2.64 11.21
C PHE A 249 -11.77 1.74 12.17
N LEU A 250 -11.10 0.70 11.65
CA LEU A 250 -10.27 -0.22 12.44
C LEU A 250 -8.96 0.41 12.93
N GLU A 251 -8.32 1.28 12.15
CA GLU A 251 -7.03 1.90 12.51
C GLU A 251 -7.17 3.18 13.35
N VAL A 252 -8.32 3.86 13.30
CA VAL A 252 -8.55 5.14 13.99
C VAL A 252 -9.87 5.15 14.76
N THR A 253 -11.01 5.11 14.07
CA THR A 253 -12.30 5.49 14.66
C THR A 253 -12.71 4.60 15.84
N GLN A 254 -12.43 3.30 15.80
CA GLN A 254 -12.75 2.39 16.91
C GLN A 254 -12.07 2.81 18.23
N HIS A 255 -10.88 3.40 18.19
CA HIS A 255 -10.13 3.78 19.39
C HIS A 255 -10.71 5.06 20.01
N GLU A 256 -11.17 6.00 19.18
CA GLU A 256 -11.84 7.23 19.61
C GLU A 256 -13.22 6.94 20.23
N LEU A 257 -13.97 5.99 19.66
CA LEU A 257 -15.28 5.57 20.17
C LEU A 257 -15.14 4.74 21.45
N ARG A 258 -14.15 3.82 21.51
CA ARG A 258 -13.80 3.11 22.74
C ARG A 258 -13.40 4.05 23.88
N ASP A 259 -12.74 5.18 23.60
CA ASP A 259 -12.47 6.21 24.61
C ASP A 259 -13.74 6.92 25.11
N GLN A 260 -14.73 7.14 24.23
CA GLN A 260 -16.03 7.72 24.60
C GLN A 260 -16.83 6.77 25.48
N ASP A 261 -16.95 5.49 25.10
CA ASP A 261 -17.54 4.44 25.93
C ASP A 261 -16.83 4.31 27.28
N ASN A 262 -15.50 4.32 27.31
CA ASN A 262 -14.72 4.30 28.55
C ASN A 262 -15.05 5.49 29.47
N ARG A 263 -15.22 6.71 28.93
CA ARG A 263 -15.65 7.88 29.73
C ARG A 263 -17.04 7.66 30.33
N VAL A 264 -17.98 7.13 29.56
CA VAL A 264 -19.36 6.83 30.03
C VAL A 264 -19.33 5.73 31.10
N ALA A 265 -18.55 4.66 30.91
CA ALA A 265 -18.38 3.58 31.87
C ALA A 265 -17.77 4.08 33.20
N ILE A 266 -16.79 4.98 33.15
CA ILE A 266 -16.22 5.59 34.37
C ILE A 266 -17.23 6.50 35.07
N ALA A 267 -17.96 7.33 34.33
CA ALA A 267 -18.99 8.19 34.90
C ALA A 267 -20.07 7.37 35.64
N ARG A 268 -20.56 6.28 35.03
CA ARG A 268 -21.47 5.31 35.66
C ARG A 268 -20.84 4.58 36.85
N THR A 269 -19.53 4.32 36.81
CA THR A 269 -18.78 3.62 37.87
C THR A 269 -18.58 4.46 39.13
N ILE A 270 -18.46 5.79 38.99
CA ILE A 270 -18.30 6.71 40.13
C ILE A 270 -19.62 7.31 40.65
N ASP A 271 -20.70 7.21 39.89
CA ASP A 271 -22.02 7.61 40.38
C ASP A 271 -22.47 6.70 41.53
N GLY A 272 -22.97 7.29 42.61
CA GLY A 272 -23.17 6.60 43.89
C GLY A 272 -21.90 6.00 44.55
N GLY A 273 -20.70 6.31 44.02
CA GLY A 273 -19.43 5.74 44.49
C GLY A 273 -18.97 6.24 45.87
N GLY A 274 -17.98 5.55 46.43
CA GLY A 274 -17.29 6.03 47.64
C GLY A 274 -16.29 7.16 47.33
N PRO A 275 -15.78 7.87 48.35
CA PRO A 275 -14.92 9.04 48.16
C PRO A 275 -13.62 8.74 47.39
N GLU A 276 -12.94 7.63 47.65
CA GLU A 276 -11.74 7.26 46.89
C GLU A 276 -12.08 6.78 45.48
N LEU A 277 -13.20 6.08 45.27
CA LEU A 277 -13.67 5.70 43.92
C LEU A 277 -14.00 6.93 43.06
N ILE A 278 -14.72 7.92 43.62
CA ILE A 278 -15.04 9.18 42.94
C ILE A 278 -13.76 9.95 42.60
N LYS A 279 -12.83 10.06 43.55
CA LYS A 279 -11.53 10.73 43.38
C LYS A 279 -10.69 10.06 42.28
N ALA A 280 -10.57 8.74 42.31
CA ALA A 280 -9.79 7.98 41.32
C ALA A 280 -10.40 8.04 39.92
N GLY A 281 -11.73 7.89 39.78
CA GLY A 281 -12.39 7.95 38.47
C GLY A 281 -12.40 9.38 37.89
N ARG A 282 -12.49 10.43 38.72
CA ARG A 282 -12.30 11.81 38.27
C ARG A 282 -10.89 12.08 37.76
N ALA A 283 -9.86 11.54 38.41
CA ALA A 283 -8.49 11.62 37.92
C ALA A 283 -8.32 10.91 36.56
N ALA A 284 -8.91 9.72 36.40
CA ALA A 284 -8.89 8.99 35.14
C ALA A 284 -9.65 9.72 34.01
N LEU A 285 -10.81 10.33 34.30
CA LEU A 285 -11.55 11.15 33.33
C LEU A 285 -10.77 12.39 32.86
N ALA A 286 -9.96 12.99 33.73
CA ALA A 286 -9.08 14.11 33.40
C ALA A 286 -7.78 13.69 32.67
N GLY A 287 -7.44 12.40 32.67
CA GLY A 287 -6.21 11.86 32.08
C GLY A 287 -6.32 11.47 30.60
N THR A 288 -5.41 10.58 30.19
CA THR A 288 -5.33 9.99 28.84
C THR A 288 -6.31 8.83 28.66
N PRO A 289 -6.52 8.32 27.42
CA PRO A 289 -7.26 7.07 27.19
C PRO A 289 -6.68 5.86 27.94
N ALA A 290 -5.35 5.83 28.13
CA ALA A 290 -4.68 4.79 28.89
C ALA A 290 -5.03 4.85 30.38
N ASP A 291 -5.11 6.04 30.98
CA ASP A 291 -5.53 6.22 32.38
C ASP A 291 -6.96 5.76 32.62
N ARG A 292 -7.87 6.04 31.67
CA ARG A 292 -9.25 5.54 31.70
C ARG A 292 -9.32 4.03 31.63
N THR A 293 -8.60 3.43 30.68
CA THR A 293 -8.53 1.96 30.53
C THR A 293 -7.94 1.30 31.79
N GLN A 294 -6.88 1.88 32.37
CA GLN A 294 -6.23 1.35 33.57
C GLN A 294 -7.10 1.48 34.83
N PHE A 295 -7.83 2.59 34.98
CA PHE A 295 -8.82 2.74 36.06
C PHE A 295 -9.93 1.69 35.94
N LEU A 296 -10.53 1.50 34.76
CA LEU A 296 -11.56 0.49 34.54
C LEU A 296 -11.04 -0.94 34.78
N LYS A 297 -9.79 -1.23 34.38
CA LYS A 297 -9.18 -2.55 34.55
C LYS A 297 -8.76 -2.86 35.99
N THR A 298 -8.31 -1.87 36.77
CA THR A 298 -7.69 -2.08 38.08
C THR A 298 -8.07 -1.03 39.13
N GLY A 299 -7.89 0.27 38.82
CA GLY A 299 -8.08 1.36 39.79
C GLY A 299 -9.45 1.42 40.45
N GLN A 300 -10.52 1.02 39.74
CA GLN A 300 -11.88 0.94 40.29
C GLN A 300 -12.03 -0.13 41.38
N HIS A 301 -11.17 -1.16 41.42
CA HIS A 301 -11.19 -2.20 42.44
C HIS A 301 -10.37 -1.78 43.66
N GLU A 302 -9.18 -1.22 43.44
CA GLU A 302 -8.35 -0.65 44.51
C GLU A 302 -9.07 0.47 45.27
N ALA A 303 -9.77 1.35 44.55
CA ALA A 303 -10.50 2.46 45.17
C ALA A 303 -11.71 1.96 45.98
N ARG A 304 -12.48 0.99 45.47
CA ARG A 304 -13.55 0.32 46.24
C ARG A 304 -13.01 -0.38 47.48
N ALA A 305 -11.82 -0.99 47.42
CA ALA A 305 -11.20 -1.62 48.60
C ALA A 305 -10.82 -0.59 49.67
N LYS A 306 -10.29 0.58 49.28
CA LYS A 306 -10.02 1.71 50.19
C LYS A 306 -11.30 2.26 50.81
N ASP A 307 -12.35 2.44 50.00
CA ASP A 307 -13.67 2.90 50.47
C ASP A 307 -14.30 1.89 51.45
N GLN A 308 -14.10 0.58 51.26
CA GLN A 308 -14.59 -0.42 52.21
C GLN A 308 -13.79 -0.43 53.51
N ALA A 309 -12.45 -0.41 53.45
CA ALA A 309 -11.61 -0.34 54.64
C ALA A 309 -11.91 0.90 55.50
N ALA A 310 -12.22 2.05 54.87
CA ALA A 310 -12.65 3.26 55.56
C ALA A 310 -14.01 3.10 56.26
N LYS A 311 -14.99 2.41 55.63
CA LYS A 311 -16.28 2.08 56.27
C LYS A 311 -16.10 1.12 57.45
N ASP A 312 -15.29 0.08 57.28
CA ASP A 312 -15.03 -0.93 58.32
C ASP A 312 -14.34 -0.32 59.54
N GLN A 313 -13.46 0.66 59.33
CA GLN A 313 -12.84 1.43 60.42
C GLN A 313 -13.86 2.35 61.11
N ALA A 314 -14.65 3.11 60.32
CA ALA A 314 -15.69 3.99 60.86
C ALA A 314 -16.86 3.26 61.55
N ALA A 315 -16.98 1.93 61.39
CA ALA A 315 -17.83 1.07 62.20
C ALA A 315 -17.18 0.75 63.55
N LYS A 316 -15.94 0.24 63.55
CA LYS A 316 -15.17 -0.08 64.77
C LYS A 316 -15.01 1.11 65.72
N ASP A 317 -14.86 2.31 65.17
CA ASP A 317 -14.74 3.55 65.96
C ASP A 317 -16.06 3.98 66.63
N LYS A 318 -17.21 3.43 66.21
CA LYS A 318 -18.53 3.63 66.85
C LYS A 318 -18.84 2.59 67.91
N ASP A 319 -18.37 1.35 67.73
CA ASP A 319 -18.56 0.26 68.70
C ASP A 319 -17.61 0.35 69.92
N LYS A 320 -16.74 1.37 69.96
CA LYS A 320 -15.83 1.64 71.08
C LYS A 320 -16.62 2.27 72.24
N PRO A 321 -16.77 1.59 73.40
CA PRO A 321 -17.56 2.14 74.51
C PRO A 321 -16.91 3.40 75.09
N ALA A 322 -17.73 4.41 75.36
CA ALA A 322 -17.30 5.66 75.97
C ALA A 322 -16.71 5.39 77.36
N THR A 323 -15.38 5.51 77.48
CA THR A 323 -14.68 5.32 78.75
C THR A 323 -14.93 6.55 79.62
N GLY A 324 -15.68 6.36 80.72
CA GLY A 324 -16.40 7.45 81.38
C GLY A 324 -15.54 8.50 82.09
N LYS A 325 -16.20 9.61 82.43
CA LYS A 325 -15.77 10.58 83.43
C LYS A 325 -16.99 11.08 84.20
N ASP A 326 -17.29 10.40 85.30
CA ASP A 326 -18.11 10.93 86.37
C ASP A 326 -17.35 12.09 87.04
N GLY A 327 -18.06 13.12 87.51
CA GLY A 327 -17.40 14.35 87.99
C GLY A 327 -18.35 15.50 88.31
N ASP A 328 -19.19 15.33 89.34
CA ASP A 328 -20.02 16.41 89.89
C ASP A 328 -19.19 17.63 90.31
N GLY A 329 -19.55 18.82 89.80
CA GLY A 329 -18.62 19.96 89.72
C GLY A 329 -19.17 21.37 89.99
N LYS A 330 -20.37 21.47 90.59
CA LYS A 330 -21.04 22.72 91.07
C LYS A 330 -21.61 23.70 90.01
N VAL A 331 -22.84 24.14 90.26
CA VAL A 331 -23.64 25.14 89.52
C VAL A 331 -23.35 26.58 89.98
N ASN A 332 -23.61 27.58 89.12
CA ASN A 332 -24.37 28.83 89.41
C ASN A 332 -24.45 29.75 88.17
N ASP A 333 -25.65 29.79 87.56
CA ASP A 333 -26.36 30.92 86.94
C ASP A 333 -25.63 32.09 86.22
N ASP A 334 -26.01 32.35 84.95
CA ASP A 334 -26.99 33.42 84.63
C ASP A 334 -27.72 33.12 83.30
N LYS A 335 -28.63 34.00 82.87
CA LYS A 335 -29.75 33.80 81.91
C LYS A 335 -29.36 33.59 80.44
N GLY A 336 -30.18 32.79 79.74
CA GLY A 336 -30.21 32.71 78.28
C GLY A 336 -31.26 31.74 77.72
N ASN A 337 -32.56 32.02 77.88
CA ASN A 337 -33.64 31.09 77.48
C ASN A 337 -34.29 31.42 76.12
N GLY A 338 -34.35 30.41 75.24
CA GLY A 338 -35.39 30.25 74.21
C GLY A 338 -35.21 31.03 72.90
N THR A 339 -35.76 30.59 71.76
CA THR A 339 -36.57 29.38 71.49
C THR A 339 -36.34 28.89 70.04
N GLY A 340 -36.89 27.73 69.65
CA GLY A 340 -36.83 27.17 68.29
C GLY A 340 -37.51 28.03 67.20
N THR A 341 -37.68 27.58 65.95
CA THR A 341 -37.90 26.20 65.43
C THR A 341 -37.47 26.20 63.93
N GLY A 342 -37.21 25.12 63.20
CA GLY A 342 -38.10 24.00 62.87
C GLY A 342 -37.95 23.64 61.38
N THR A 343 -38.14 22.37 61.01
CA THR A 343 -37.86 21.84 59.66
C THR A 343 -39.10 21.87 58.74
N GLY A 344 -38.94 22.22 57.45
CA GLY A 344 -39.87 21.73 56.41
C GLY A 344 -40.07 22.57 55.14
N GLY A 345 -39.90 21.94 53.97
CA GLY A 345 -40.97 21.90 52.96
C GLY A 345 -41.07 22.95 51.83
N THR A 346 -40.30 22.75 50.75
CA THR A 346 -40.85 22.53 49.38
C THR A 346 -41.50 23.68 48.55
N THR A 347 -41.26 23.64 47.22
CA THR A 347 -41.98 24.25 46.07
C THR A 347 -41.91 25.77 45.74
N THR A 348 -41.05 26.07 44.74
CA THR A 348 -41.40 26.59 43.39
C THR A 348 -41.86 28.04 43.14
N SER A 349 -41.29 28.62 42.06
CA SER A 349 -41.65 29.90 41.38
C SER A 349 -41.24 31.18 42.12
N SER A 350 -40.79 32.27 41.47
CA SER A 350 -40.78 32.64 40.05
C SER A 350 -39.61 33.62 39.76
N GLY A 351 -39.40 34.01 38.49
CA GLY A 351 -38.66 35.23 38.16
C GLY A 351 -37.30 35.08 37.46
N ASN A 352 -37.24 34.43 36.30
CA ASN A 352 -36.18 34.76 35.34
C ASN A 352 -36.37 36.21 34.85
N THR A 353 -35.30 37.00 34.82
CA THR A 353 -35.25 38.27 34.07
C THR A 353 -33.94 38.35 33.30
N THR A 354 -34.07 38.57 31.99
CA THR A 354 -32.97 38.63 31.03
C THR A 354 -32.03 39.81 31.32
N VAL A 355 -30.72 39.56 31.26
CA VAL A 355 -29.72 40.63 31.12
C VAL A 355 -29.02 40.48 29.77
N THR A 356 -29.45 41.30 28.81
CA THR A 356 -28.72 41.54 27.56
C THR A 356 -27.51 42.44 27.82
N ALA A 357 -26.42 42.21 27.08
CA ALA A 357 -25.17 42.93 27.26
C ALA A 357 -25.21 44.36 26.68
N GLN A 358 -24.59 45.30 27.41
CA GLN A 358 -24.03 46.54 26.87
C GLN A 358 -22.87 46.97 27.78
N GLY A 359 -21.73 47.35 27.21
CA GLY A 359 -20.60 47.92 27.95
C GLY A 359 -20.50 49.44 27.76
N HIS A 360 -19.53 50.07 28.41
CA HIS A 360 -18.48 50.87 27.75
C HIS A 360 -17.57 51.58 28.78
N THR A 361 -16.26 51.33 28.66
CA THR A 361 -15.13 52.26 28.94
C THR A 361 -15.19 53.25 30.12
N SER A 362 -14.36 53.03 31.16
CA SER A 362 -13.18 53.88 31.50
C SER A 362 -12.47 53.41 32.78
N ALA A 363 -11.19 53.77 32.94
CA ALA A 363 -10.31 53.48 34.09
C ALA A 363 -9.84 54.82 34.75
N PRO A 364 -8.91 54.89 35.75
CA PRO A 364 -8.11 53.85 36.42
C PRO A 364 -7.97 54.05 37.97
N LEU A 365 -6.91 53.45 38.57
CA LEU A 365 -6.22 53.79 39.85
C LEU A 365 -6.71 53.19 41.19
N ALA A 366 -6.08 52.06 41.59
CA ALA A 366 -5.12 51.99 42.72
C ALA A 366 -4.41 50.61 42.62
N THR A 367 -3.09 50.42 42.65
CA THR A 367 -1.94 51.10 43.28
C THR A 367 -1.81 50.87 44.80
N THR A 368 -1.16 49.76 45.16
CA THR A 368 0.02 49.70 46.04
C THR A 368 0.70 48.36 45.84
N GLY A 369 1.99 48.37 45.51
CA GLY A 369 2.83 47.17 45.52
C GLY A 369 4.22 47.52 46.04
N ALA A 370 4.85 46.58 46.74
CA ALA A 370 6.29 46.45 46.96
C ALA A 370 6.54 45.18 47.79
N GLY A 371 7.58 44.42 47.47
CA GLY A 371 7.86 43.13 48.14
C GLY A 371 8.82 42.25 47.37
N ASP A 372 9.82 42.85 46.73
CA ASP A 372 10.71 42.20 45.78
C ASP A 372 11.67 41.20 46.45
N HIS A 373 11.93 40.10 45.76
CA HIS A 373 13.25 39.51 45.72
C HIS A 373 13.54 39.01 44.29
N THR A 374 14.55 39.62 43.64
CA THR A 374 14.75 39.53 42.19
C THR A 374 16.06 38.82 41.83
N THR A 375 15.97 37.73 41.06
CA THR A 375 17.00 37.31 40.09
C THR A 375 16.29 36.57 38.95
N LEU A 376 16.31 37.00 37.67
CA LEU A 376 17.44 36.98 36.70
C LEU A 376 17.89 35.53 36.39
N ILE A 377 17.92 35.00 35.15
CA ILE A 377 18.01 35.57 33.77
C ILE A 377 17.10 34.80 32.75
N ALA A 378 17.04 35.31 31.51
CA ALA A 378 16.55 34.65 30.28
C ALA A 378 17.17 33.24 30.02
N GLY A 379 16.77 32.40 29.05
CA GLY A 379 15.77 32.54 27.99
C GLY A 379 16.38 32.25 26.60
N GLY A 380 15.75 31.37 25.82
CA GLY A 380 16.09 31.10 24.40
C GLY A 380 16.86 29.80 24.11
N ALA A 381 16.55 29.23 22.93
CA ALA A 381 17.36 28.34 22.08
C ALA A 381 18.15 27.12 22.65
N GLY A 382 17.60 25.92 22.44
CA GLY A 382 18.16 24.96 21.46
C GLY A 382 19.35 24.05 21.83
N THR A 383 19.51 22.97 21.03
CA THR A 383 20.61 21.96 21.02
C THR A 383 20.72 21.04 22.25
N ALA A 384 21.40 19.87 22.21
CA ALA A 384 21.57 18.81 21.19
C ALA A 384 22.28 17.59 21.83
N LEU A 385 22.18 16.40 21.21
CA LEU A 385 22.89 15.13 21.58
C LEU A 385 22.48 14.59 22.98
N VAL A 386 22.55 13.30 23.33
CA VAL A 386 23.40 12.15 22.97
C VAL A 386 22.49 10.91 22.78
N ALA A 387 22.60 10.00 21.80
CA ALA A 387 23.73 9.43 21.05
C ALA A 387 24.50 8.27 21.75
N GLY A 388 23.83 7.13 21.95
CA GLY A 388 24.50 5.81 21.96
C GLY A 388 24.29 4.93 23.20
N ALA A 389 23.76 3.72 22.95
CA ALA A 389 23.90 2.53 23.81
C ALA A 389 23.60 1.26 22.99
N GLY A 390 24.30 1.07 21.88
CA GLY A 390 24.19 -0.11 21.02
C GLY A 390 25.43 -1.01 21.11
N LEU A 391 25.28 -2.25 20.62
CA LEU A 391 26.32 -3.27 20.43
C LEU A 391 26.87 -3.96 21.69
N LEU A 392 26.64 -5.28 21.81
CA LEU A 392 27.69 -6.31 21.88
C LEU A 392 27.12 -7.72 22.13
N LEU A 393 27.13 -8.60 21.12
CA LEU A 393 27.38 -10.03 21.31
C LEU A 393 27.79 -10.74 20.00
N ALA A 394 29.07 -11.11 19.87
CA ALA A 394 29.56 -11.98 18.80
C ALA A 394 30.90 -12.64 19.16
N ALA A 395 31.18 -13.80 18.54
CA ALA A 395 32.49 -14.47 18.41
C ALA A 395 33.22 -15.03 19.65
N ARG A 396 32.96 -16.30 19.94
CA ARG A 396 33.91 -17.30 20.52
C ARG A 396 33.44 -18.70 20.09
N MET A 397 34.24 -19.68 19.65
CA MET A 397 35.70 -19.81 19.43
C MET A 397 35.93 -20.73 18.21
N ARG A 398 36.99 -20.52 17.39
CA ARG A 398 37.57 -21.61 16.57
C ARG A 398 39.00 -21.36 16.05
N ARG A 399 40.03 -21.69 16.84
CA ARG A 399 41.27 -22.30 16.28
C ARG A 399 42.17 -22.96 17.33
N ALA A 400 42.33 -24.27 17.19
CA ALA A 400 43.47 -25.09 17.59
C ALA A 400 43.35 -26.39 16.76
N GLY A 401 44.38 -26.92 16.11
CA GLY A 401 45.71 -26.35 15.86
C GLY A 401 46.32 -27.01 14.61
N ALA A 402 47.59 -26.72 14.32
CA ALA A 402 48.41 -27.45 13.36
C ALA A 402 49.89 -27.18 13.63
N GLU A 403 50.58 -28.15 14.25
CA GLU A 403 52.02 -28.42 14.21
C GLU A 403 52.29 -29.64 15.11
N GLY A 404 53.06 -30.62 14.62
CA GLY A 404 53.14 -31.98 15.16
C GLY A 404 52.90 -33.02 14.07
#